data_AF-A0A9E5MCP5-F1
#
_entry.id   AF-A0A9E5MCP5-F1
#
_cell.length_a   1.000
_cell.length_b   1.000
_cell.length_c   1.000
_cell.angle_alpha   90.00
_cell.angle_beta   90.00
_cell.angle_gamma   90.00
#
_symmetry.space_group_name_H-M   'P 1'
#
loop_
_entity.id
_entity.type
_entity.pdbx_description
1 polymer ?
#
loop_
_entity_poly.entity_id
_entity_poly.type
_entity_poly.pdbx_seq_one_letter_code
_entity_poly.pdbx_strand_id
1 'polypeptide(L)'
;KNWKLEFDFGNDKNAEETGEIVDFTGSESLGACPKCGGAVHEHGSNYVCEKAVPTAVQPTPTCNFKSGKIVLQQVVEREQIAKLLSTGKTDLLEKFVSNRTRRAFKAFLSWNAEEDKVVFEFEPRTSKFPPRKTPAKYAAGAKTAAGKTTGKTAAKAKAPAKKAVAKKTAAAKSPRKAAVGNLTPSADLAAVIGTDKVARTEVVKKLWDYIKAQGLQDPTNKRAINADAKLKPVFGKDQISMFELAGLIGKHLS
;
A
#
# COMPACT_ATOMS: atom_id res chain seq x y z
N LYS A 1 11.46 52.14 1.80
CA LYS A 1 11.97 50.78 2.10
C LYS A 1 10.91 50.08 2.94
N ASN A 2 10.12 49.20 2.33
CA ASN A 2 9.11 48.42 3.07
C ASN A 2 9.79 47.17 3.61
N TRP A 3 9.94 47.08 4.93
CA TRP A 3 10.48 45.89 5.58
C TRP A 3 9.32 44.95 5.85
N LYS A 4 9.22 43.91 5.00
CA LYS A 4 8.34 42.78 5.25
C LYS A 4 8.98 41.97 6.39
N LEU A 5 8.47 42.15 7.60
CA LEU A 5 8.68 41.19 8.68
C LEU A 5 7.89 39.94 8.32
N GLU A 6 8.57 38.93 7.78
CA GLU A 6 8.03 37.57 7.77
C GLU A 6 8.25 36.97 9.15
N PHE A 7 7.14 36.73 9.84
CA PHE A 7 7.09 35.97 11.07
C PHE A 7 7.09 34.49 10.68
N ASP A 8 8.24 33.84 10.84
CA ASP A 8 8.42 32.41 10.63
C ASP A 8 7.72 31.65 11.76
N PHE A 9 6.55 31.09 11.46
CA PHE A 9 5.86 30.18 12.37
C PHE A 9 6.48 28.78 12.20
N GLY A 10 7.48 28.52 13.06
CA GLY A 10 8.17 27.25 13.28
C GLY A 10 7.45 26.04 12.72
N ASN A 11 7.82 25.66 11.51
CA ASN A 11 7.51 24.34 10.98
C ASN A 11 8.67 23.43 11.43
N ASP A 12 8.52 22.83 12.63
CA ASP A 12 9.45 21.90 13.30
C ASP A 12 9.64 20.57 12.55
N LYS A 13 9.84 20.62 11.23
CA LYS A 13 10.25 19.49 10.40
C LYS A 13 11.64 19.64 9.80
N ASN A 14 12.18 20.86 9.77
CA ASN A 14 13.54 21.15 9.28
C ASN A 14 14.48 21.68 10.37
N ALA A 15 14.03 21.82 11.62
CA ALA A 15 14.88 22.25 12.73
C ALA A 15 15.93 21.18 13.16
N GLU A 16 15.79 19.93 12.72
CA GLU A 16 16.83 18.89 12.92
C GLU A 16 17.98 18.98 11.89
N GLU A 17 17.90 19.89 10.90
CA GLU A 17 18.92 20.07 9.84
C GLU A 17 19.55 21.47 9.87
N THR A 18 19.31 22.25 10.92
CA THR A 18 20.17 23.37 11.27
C THR A 18 21.37 22.82 12.02
N GLY A 19 22.59 23.14 11.59
CA GLY A 19 23.87 22.63 12.08
C GLY A 19 24.20 22.96 13.54
N GLU A 20 23.26 22.72 14.45
CA GLU A 20 23.46 22.57 15.86
C GLU A 20 24.25 21.28 16.08
N ILE A 21 25.40 21.44 16.70
CA ILE A 21 26.32 20.35 16.99
C ILE A 21 25.62 19.42 17.97
N VAL A 22 25.37 18.18 17.54
CA VAL A 22 24.71 17.19 18.40
C VAL A 22 25.74 16.58 19.34
N ASP A 23 25.46 16.61 20.64
CA ASP A 23 26.28 15.95 21.66
C ASP A 23 25.61 14.68 22.19
N PHE A 24 26.32 13.55 22.11
CA PHE A 24 25.88 12.23 22.56
C PHE A 24 26.52 11.76 23.86
N THR A 25 27.27 12.62 24.56
CA THR A 25 28.05 12.27 25.78
C THR A 25 27.22 11.66 26.93
N GLY A 26 25.90 11.88 26.98
CA GLY A 26 24.99 11.27 27.96
C GLY A 26 24.12 10.11 27.44
N SER A 27 24.26 9.73 26.17
CA SER A 27 23.37 8.78 25.50
C SER A 27 24.00 7.40 25.39
N GLU A 28 23.34 6.38 25.97
CA GLU A 28 23.77 4.99 25.84
C GLU A 28 23.76 4.53 24.37
N SER A 29 24.83 3.85 23.96
CA SER A 29 24.96 3.30 22.60
C SER A 29 24.13 2.02 22.48
N LEU A 30 23.28 1.95 21.45
CA LEU A 30 22.41 0.80 21.19
C LEU A 30 23.08 -0.27 20.33
N GLY A 31 24.23 0.03 19.74
CA GLY A 31 24.98 -0.90 18.88
C GLY A 31 25.72 -0.20 17.74
N ALA A 32 26.36 -1.02 16.91
CA ALA A 32 27.11 -0.55 15.74
C ALA A 32 26.19 -0.35 14.53
N CYS A 33 26.40 0.75 13.81
CA CYS A 33 25.68 1.07 12.60
C CYS A 33 26.03 0.06 11.48
N PRO A 34 25.03 -0.55 10.80
CA PRO A 34 25.28 -1.53 9.74
C PRO A 34 25.94 -0.93 8.49
N LYS A 35 25.94 0.41 8.33
CA LYS A 35 26.55 1.11 7.20
C LYS A 35 28.01 1.52 7.43
N CYS A 36 28.35 1.99 8.62
CA CYS A 36 29.66 2.62 8.89
C CYS A 36 30.35 2.14 10.18
N GLY A 37 29.73 1.21 10.91
CA GLY A 37 30.23 0.68 12.18
C GLY A 37 30.24 1.66 13.36
N GLY A 38 29.82 2.92 13.17
CA GLY A 38 29.75 3.92 14.25
C GLY A 38 28.65 3.62 15.26
N ALA A 39 28.75 4.19 16.46
CA ALA A 39 27.74 4.01 17.51
C ALA A 39 26.39 4.63 17.09
N VAL A 40 25.29 3.95 17.43
CA VAL A 40 23.92 4.42 17.21
C VAL A 40 23.33 4.84 18.54
N HIS A 41 22.84 6.08 18.59
CA HIS A 41 22.27 6.69 19.78
C HIS A 41 20.83 7.14 19.54
N GLU A 42 20.14 7.40 20.64
CA GLU A 42 18.86 8.05 20.62
C GLU A 42 18.98 9.56 20.40
N HIS A 43 18.26 10.08 19.43
CA HIS A 43 18.16 11.51 19.16
C HIS A 43 16.72 11.91 18.87
N GLY A 44 16.08 12.60 19.81
CA GLY A 44 14.68 13.00 19.67
C GLY A 44 13.75 11.81 19.40
N SER A 45 13.07 11.83 18.25
CA SER A 45 12.17 10.75 17.80
C SER A 45 12.85 9.70 16.91
N ASN A 46 14.18 9.71 16.82
CA ASN A 46 14.96 8.86 15.92
C ASN A 46 16.11 8.15 16.65
N TYR A 47 16.55 7.05 16.06
CA TYR A 47 17.81 6.38 16.34
C TYR A 47 18.78 6.77 15.23
N VAL A 48 19.88 7.42 15.59
CA VAL A 48 20.78 8.09 14.66
C VAL A 48 22.21 7.62 14.92
N CYS A 49 22.95 7.39 13.84
CA CYS A 49 24.38 7.09 13.97
C CYS A 49 25.17 8.37 14.32
N GLU A 50 26.16 8.27 15.19
CA GLU A 50 27.06 9.37 15.58
C GLU A 50 27.73 10.05 14.37
N LYS A 51 27.98 9.28 13.29
CA LYS A 51 28.60 9.75 12.05
C LYS A 51 27.59 10.32 11.05
N ALA A 52 26.29 10.23 11.36
CA ALA A 52 25.21 10.72 10.49
C ALA A 52 24.75 12.13 10.83
N VAL A 53 25.20 12.69 11.96
CA VAL A 53 24.95 14.07 12.34
C VAL A 53 26.28 14.81 12.58
N PRO A 54 26.32 16.13 12.35
CA PRO A 54 27.46 16.95 12.74
C PRO A 54 27.66 16.91 14.26
N THR A 55 28.85 16.48 14.70
CA THR A 55 29.27 16.51 16.10
C THR A 55 30.49 17.42 16.25
N ALA A 56 30.85 17.82 17.47
CA ALA A 56 31.99 18.70 17.72
C ALA A 56 33.31 18.08 17.21
N VAL A 57 33.38 16.75 17.19
CA VAL A 57 34.53 15.97 16.73
C VAL A 57 34.48 15.71 15.22
N GLN A 58 33.28 15.68 14.63
CA GLN A 58 33.06 15.38 13.21
C GLN A 58 32.00 16.33 12.61
N PRO A 59 32.41 17.51 12.11
CA PRO A 59 31.48 18.49 11.55
C PRO A 59 30.87 18.06 10.21
N THR A 60 31.52 17.13 9.48
CA THR A 60 31.01 16.58 8.22
C THR A 60 30.41 15.19 8.43
N PRO A 61 29.10 15.00 8.23
CA PRO A 61 28.49 13.68 8.35
C PRO A 61 28.96 12.76 7.22
N THR A 62 29.34 11.52 7.59
CA THR A 62 29.84 10.49 6.67
C THR A 62 28.90 9.30 6.54
N CYS A 63 27.87 9.23 7.38
CA CYS A 63 26.84 8.20 7.37
C CYS A 63 25.45 8.84 7.16
N ASN A 64 24.47 8.04 6.74
CA ASN A 64 23.07 8.48 6.61
C ASN A 64 22.10 7.51 7.31
N PHE A 65 22.60 6.75 8.28
CA PHE A 65 21.76 5.81 9.01
C PHE A 65 20.86 6.56 10.00
N LYS A 66 19.56 6.49 9.76
CA LYS A 66 18.50 6.99 10.64
C LYS A 66 17.33 6.00 10.64
N SER A 67 16.89 5.62 11.83
CA SER A 67 15.69 4.79 12.04
C SER A 67 14.72 5.53 12.96
N GLY A 68 13.42 5.42 12.75
CA GLY A 68 12.43 6.09 13.60
C GLY A 68 12.21 5.34 14.92
N LYS A 69 12.09 6.06 16.04
CA LYS A 69 11.59 5.48 17.31
C LYS A 69 10.12 5.11 17.22
N ILE A 70 9.36 5.84 16.40
CA ILE A 70 7.95 5.59 16.15
C ILE A 70 7.77 5.37 14.64
N VAL A 71 7.46 4.14 14.26
CA VAL A 71 7.23 3.75 12.87
C VAL A 71 5.76 3.38 12.73
N LEU A 72 4.99 4.14 11.93
CA LEU A 72 3.56 3.91 11.70
C LEU A 72 2.75 3.70 13.00
N GLN A 73 2.92 4.60 13.96
CA GLN A 73 2.31 4.60 15.31
C GLN A 73 2.84 3.53 16.27
N GLN A 74 3.67 2.59 15.81
CA GLN A 74 4.29 1.61 16.69
C GLN A 74 5.64 2.13 17.20
N VAL A 75 5.81 2.09 18.52
CA VAL A 75 7.10 2.38 19.16
C VAL A 75 8.03 1.19 18.95
N VAL A 76 9.21 1.45 18.41
CA VAL A 76 10.29 0.47 18.28
C VAL A 76 11.18 0.62 19.50
N GLU A 77 11.13 -0.36 20.39
CA GLU A 77 11.90 -0.36 21.63
C GLU A 77 13.40 -0.47 21.38
N ARG A 78 14.21 0.00 22.34
CA ARG A 78 15.67 -0.03 22.32
C ARG A 78 16.22 -1.42 22.03
N GLU A 79 15.64 -2.44 22.65
CA GLU A 79 16.04 -3.84 22.44
C GLU A 79 15.86 -4.29 20.99
N GLN A 80 14.78 -3.83 20.35
CA GLN A 80 14.48 -4.18 18.96
C GLN A 80 15.47 -3.52 18.01
N ILE A 81 15.89 -2.28 18.27
CA ILE A 81 16.96 -1.64 17.51
C ILE A 81 18.30 -2.32 17.74
N ALA A 82 18.65 -2.68 18.97
CA ALA A 82 19.87 -3.43 19.23
C ALA A 82 19.89 -4.76 18.42
N LYS A 83 18.74 -5.45 18.31
CA LYS A 83 18.58 -6.62 17.43
C LYS A 83 18.68 -6.29 15.95
N LEU A 84 18.09 -5.17 15.50
CA LEU A 84 18.21 -4.70 14.12
C LEU A 84 19.67 -4.39 13.74
N LEU A 85 20.44 -3.82 14.66
CA LEU A 85 21.85 -3.46 14.44
C LEU A 85 22.77 -4.69 14.47
N SER A 86 22.47 -5.68 15.30
CA SER A 86 23.29 -6.90 15.45
C SER A 86 22.94 -8.01 14.46
N THR A 87 21.65 -8.30 14.29
CA THR A 87 21.16 -9.40 13.44
C THR A 87 20.67 -8.93 12.07
N GLY A 88 20.51 -7.60 11.88
CA GLY A 88 19.93 -7.03 10.67
C GLY A 88 18.39 -7.04 10.64
N LYS A 89 17.72 -7.62 11.65
CA LYS A 89 16.26 -7.74 11.73
C LYS A 89 15.73 -7.54 13.17
N THR A 90 14.54 -6.97 13.30
CA THR A 90 13.80 -6.93 14.59
C THR A 90 12.98 -8.19 14.78
N ASP A 91 12.37 -8.36 15.96
CA ASP A 91 11.29 -9.33 16.17
C ASP A 91 9.99 -8.90 15.46
N LEU A 92 8.97 -9.76 15.52
CA LEU A 92 7.67 -9.51 14.93
C LEU A 92 6.93 -8.43 15.73
N LEU A 93 6.82 -7.24 15.17
CA LEU A 93 6.09 -6.12 15.77
C LEU A 93 4.67 -6.11 15.22
N GLU A 94 3.68 -6.20 16.12
CA GLU A 94 2.28 -6.48 15.72
C GLU A 94 1.37 -5.26 15.61
N LYS A 95 1.80 -4.12 16.14
CA LYS A 95 0.95 -2.94 16.36
C LYS A 95 1.17 -1.83 15.32
N PHE A 96 1.74 -2.13 14.15
CA PHE A 96 1.89 -1.14 13.08
C PHE A 96 0.53 -0.76 12.49
N VAL A 97 0.22 0.53 12.36
CA VAL A 97 -1.04 1.00 11.78
C VAL A 97 -0.81 1.56 10.39
N SER A 98 -1.39 0.92 9.36
CA SER A 98 -1.20 1.37 7.98
C SER A 98 -1.91 2.71 7.72
N ASN A 99 -1.19 3.70 7.20
CA ASN A 99 -1.81 4.98 6.79
C ASN A 99 -2.88 4.81 5.70
N ARG A 100 -2.79 3.75 4.87
CA ARG A 100 -3.74 3.49 3.78
C ARG A 100 -5.06 2.89 4.27
N THR A 101 -4.98 1.89 5.13
CA THR A 101 -6.16 1.11 5.56
C THR A 101 -6.61 1.39 6.98
N ARG A 102 -5.79 2.11 7.76
CA ARG A 102 -5.93 2.34 9.21
C ARG A 102 -6.12 1.05 10.02
N ARG A 103 -5.60 -0.07 9.50
CA ARG A 103 -5.64 -1.37 10.16
C ARG A 103 -4.26 -1.71 10.71
N ALA A 104 -4.25 -2.37 11.86
CA ALA A 104 -3.04 -2.94 12.44
C ALA A 104 -2.50 -4.08 11.55
N PHE A 105 -1.18 -4.19 11.44
CA PHE A 105 -0.50 -5.27 10.76
C PHE A 105 0.78 -5.65 11.49
N LYS A 106 1.21 -6.91 11.28
CA LYS A 106 2.44 -7.46 11.84
C LYS A 106 3.54 -7.45 10.79
N ALA A 107 4.75 -7.04 11.16
CA ALA A 107 5.91 -7.05 10.28
C ALA A 107 7.21 -7.09 11.10
N PHE A 108 8.29 -7.53 10.47
CA PHE A 108 9.64 -7.29 10.91
C PHE A 108 10.16 -6.01 10.26
N LEU A 109 11.03 -5.30 10.96
CA LEU A 109 11.88 -4.27 10.36
C LEU A 109 13.22 -4.93 10.04
N SER A 110 13.63 -4.90 8.78
CA SER A 110 14.92 -5.43 8.33
C SER A 110 15.73 -4.34 7.65
N TRP A 111 17.04 -4.33 7.92
CA TRP A 111 17.97 -3.44 7.24
C TRP A 111 18.21 -3.96 5.82
N ASN A 112 17.93 -3.13 4.82
CA ASN A 112 18.28 -3.40 3.43
C ASN A 112 19.58 -2.65 3.09
N ALA A 113 20.65 -3.41 2.84
CA ALA A 113 21.96 -2.87 2.48
C ALA A 113 22.00 -2.28 1.05
N GLU A 114 21.11 -2.69 0.15
CA GLU A 114 21.04 -2.14 -1.21
C GLU A 114 20.38 -0.75 -1.22
N GLU A 115 19.37 -0.56 -0.37
CA GLU A 115 18.61 0.69 -0.30
C GLU A 115 19.08 1.62 0.83
N ASP A 116 20.06 1.21 1.64
CA ASP A 116 20.55 1.90 2.84
C ASP A 116 19.42 2.33 3.78
N LYS A 117 18.36 1.50 3.91
CA LYS A 117 17.14 1.83 4.64
C LYS A 117 16.58 0.63 5.38
N VAL A 118 15.84 0.93 6.45
CA VAL A 118 15.04 -0.05 7.17
C VAL A 118 13.72 -0.26 6.42
N VAL A 119 13.47 -1.49 5.98
CA VAL A 119 12.31 -1.90 5.18
C VAL A 119 11.44 -2.85 6.00
N PHE A 120 10.14 -2.92 5.67
CA PHE A 120 9.24 -3.91 6.25
C PHE A 120 9.40 -5.27 5.56
N GLU A 121 9.71 -6.29 6.34
CA GLU A 121 9.67 -7.69 5.92
C GLU A 121 8.47 -8.38 6.57
N PHE A 122 7.59 -8.94 5.75
CA PHE A 122 6.38 -9.60 6.22
C PHE A 122 6.59 -11.10 6.27
N GLU A 123 6.06 -11.77 7.30
CA GLU A 123 6.00 -13.23 7.30
C GLU A 123 5.33 -13.72 6.01
N PRO A 124 5.88 -14.79 5.38
CA PRO A 124 5.23 -15.42 4.24
C PRO A 124 3.84 -15.84 4.70
N ARG A 125 2.82 -15.18 4.13
CA ARG A 125 1.43 -15.38 4.52
C ARG A 125 1.07 -16.85 4.33
N THR A 126 1.03 -17.61 5.42
CA THR A 126 0.54 -19.00 5.46
C THR A 126 -0.99 -18.96 5.38
N SER A 127 -1.52 -18.45 4.27
CA SER A 127 -2.95 -18.39 4.10
C SER A 127 -3.51 -19.81 4.08
N LYS A 128 -4.40 -20.12 5.03
CA LYS A 128 -5.33 -21.27 5.02
C LYS A 128 -6.21 -21.30 3.74
N PHE A 129 -6.14 -20.25 2.92
CA PHE A 129 -6.71 -20.17 1.59
C PHE A 129 -5.59 -20.12 0.54
N PRO A 130 -5.61 -20.99 -0.48
CA PRO A 130 -4.59 -20.98 -1.51
C PRO A 130 -4.57 -19.62 -2.24
N PRO A 131 -3.40 -19.16 -2.71
CA PRO A 131 -3.30 -17.94 -3.47
C PRO A 131 -4.26 -18.02 -4.67
N ARG A 132 -5.14 -17.03 -4.78
CA ARG A 132 -6.07 -16.92 -5.91
C ARG A 132 -5.23 -16.84 -7.17
N LYS A 133 -5.31 -17.87 -8.03
CA LYS A 133 -4.73 -17.86 -9.37
C LYS A 133 -5.16 -16.56 -10.06
N THR A 134 -4.21 -15.65 -10.25
CA THR A 134 -4.32 -14.63 -11.28
C THR A 134 -4.39 -15.38 -12.63
N PRO A 135 -5.22 -14.94 -13.59
CA PRO A 135 -5.18 -15.53 -14.92
C PRO A 135 -3.87 -15.12 -15.60
N ALA A 136 -2.82 -15.91 -15.37
CA ALA A 136 -1.64 -15.94 -16.21
C ALA A 136 -2.03 -16.60 -17.54
N LYS A 137 -2.43 -15.80 -18.53
CA LYS A 137 -2.19 -16.15 -19.93
C LYS A 137 -0.83 -15.57 -20.29
N TYR A 138 -0.05 -16.39 -21.00
CA TYR A 138 1.33 -16.21 -21.45
C TYR A 138 2.42 -16.66 -20.47
N ALA A 139 2.60 -17.99 -20.41
CA ALA A 139 3.92 -18.58 -20.46
C ALA A 139 3.84 -19.82 -21.36
N ALA A 140 4.50 -19.72 -22.51
CA ALA A 140 4.65 -20.79 -23.46
C ALA A 140 5.71 -21.79 -22.96
N GLY A 141 5.39 -23.08 -23.12
CA GLY A 141 6.34 -24.12 -23.51
C GLY A 141 7.44 -24.54 -22.54
N ALA A 142 7.23 -25.65 -21.84
CA ALA A 142 8.22 -26.73 -21.73
C ALA A 142 7.50 -28.05 -21.43
N LYS A 143 7.65 -29.02 -22.34
CA LYS A 143 7.14 -30.39 -22.23
C LYS A 143 8.14 -31.26 -21.44
N THR A 144 7.64 -32.23 -20.68
CA THR A 144 8.04 -33.66 -20.71
C THR A 144 7.03 -34.48 -19.88
N ALA A 145 6.29 -35.38 -20.54
CA ALA A 145 6.36 -36.85 -20.41
C ALA A 145 5.68 -37.40 -19.13
N ALA A 146 4.41 -37.81 -19.16
CA ALA A 146 3.89 -39.10 -19.63
C ALA A 146 4.15 -40.28 -18.67
N GLY A 147 3.08 -40.81 -18.09
CA GLY A 147 3.04 -42.07 -17.33
C GLY A 147 1.61 -42.39 -16.87
N LYS A 148 0.93 -43.27 -17.61
CA LYS A 148 -0.49 -43.65 -17.51
C LYS A 148 -0.64 -45.00 -16.76
N THR A 149 -1.77 -45.16 -16.06
CA THR A 149 -2.59 -46.41 -15.87
C THR A 149 -1.99 -47.55 -15.01
N THR A 150 -2.68 -48.35 -14.16
CA THR A 150 -4.11 -48.65 -13.85
C THR A 150 -4.16 -49.71 -12.72
N GLY A 151 -5.28 -49.80 -11.96
CA GLY A 151 -5.72 -51.00 -11.21
C GLY A 151 -6.33 -50.68 -9.82
N LYS A 152 -7.66 -50.52 -9.64
CA LYS A 152 -8.68 -51.51 -9.19
C LYS A 152 -8.18 -52.42 -8.04
N THR A 153 -8.78 -52.46 -6.85
CA THR A 153 -10.10 -53.07 -6.54
C THR A 153 -10.70 -52.61 -5.19
N ALA A 154 -12.00 -52.87 -5.03
CA ALA A 154 -12.91 -52.43 -3.98
C ALA A 154 -13.01 -53.37 -2.75
N ALA A 155 -13.46 -52.84 -1.60
CA ALA A 155 -14.39 -53.53 -0.68
C ALA A 155 -15.04 -52.60 0.39
N LYS A 156 -16.38 -52.68 0.46
CA LYS A 156 -17.36 -52.38 1.53
C LYS A 156 -16.89 -52.74 2.97
N ALA A 157 -17.44 -52.31 4.12
CA ALA A 157 -18.61 -51.56 4.60
C ALA A 157 -18.31 -51.23 6.11
N LYS A 158 -18.81 -50.18 6.77
CA LYS A 158 -20.14 -50.09 7.45
C LYS A 158 -20.23 -48.70 8.14
N ALA A 159 -21.38 -48.04 8.01
CA ALA A 159 -21.90 -47.04 8.96
C ALA A 159 -22.69 -47.78 10.08
N PRO A 160 -23.00 -47.20 11.25
CA PRO A 160 -23.90 -46.03 11.45
C PRO A 160 -23.31 -45.03 12.48
N ALA A 161 -23.85 -43.85 12.84
CA ALA A 161 -25.21 -43.40 12.95
C ALA A 161 -25.31 -41.86 12.85
N LYS A 162 -26.49 -41.41 12.42
CA LYS A 162 -26.93 -40.02 12.30
C LYS A 162 -27.10 -39.36 13.68
N LYS A 163 -26.60 -38.14 13.83
CA LYS A 163 -27.31 -37.08 14.58
C LYS A 163 -27.34 -35.82 13.73
N ALA A 164 -28.56 -35.47 13.33
CA ALA A 164 -28.89 -34.25 12.63
C ALA A 164 -28.80 -33.06 13.59
N VAL A 165 -28.10 -32.00 13.17
CA VAL A 165 -28.35 -30.65 13.70
C VAL A 165 -28.35 -29.67 12.53
N ALA A 166 -29.56 -29.19 12.26
CA ALA A 166 -29.99 -27.98 11.57
C ALA A 166 -28.95 -27.22 10.72
N LYS A 167 -29.17 -27.33 9.41
CA LYS A 167 -28.74 -26.36 8.39
C LYS A 167 -29.39 -25.01 8.69
N LYS A 168 -28.74 -24.16 9.51
CA LYS A 168 -29.06 -22.73 9.56
C LYS A 168 -28.59 -22.11 8.25
N THR A 169 -29.55 -21.84 7.38
CA THR A 169 -29.43 -20.95 6.24
C THR A 169 -28.88 -19.62 6.74
N ALA A 170 -27.62 -19.32 6.41
CA ALA A 170 -27.06 -17.99 6.59
C ALA A 170 -27.84 -17.07 5.65
N ALA A 171 -28.70 -16.25 6.25
CA ALA A 171 -29.44 -15.20 5.59
C ALA A 171 -28.51 -14.39 4.68
N ALA A 172 -28.94 -14.21 3.43
CA ALA A 172 -28.29 -13.32 2.50
C ALA A 172 -28.07 -11.97 3.17
N LYS A 173 -26.81 -11.56 3.30
CA LYS A 173 -26.49 -10.19 3.73
C LYS A 173 -27.09 -9.25 2.69
N SER A 174 -28.09 -8.48 3.12
CA SER A 174 -28.69 -7.40 2.34
C SER A 174 -27.58 -6.52 1.76
N PRO A 175 -27.66 -6.14 0.48
CA PRO A 175 -26.72 -5.18 -0.09
C PRO A 175 -26.78 -3.89 0.74
N ARG A 176 -25.59 -3.42 1.10
CA ARG A 176 -25.38 -2.18 1.86
C ARG A 176 -26.17 -1.06 1.16
N LYS A 177 -27.09 -0.44 1.89
CA LYS A 177 -27.93 0.69 1.46
C LYS A 177 -27.09 1.64 0.60
N ALA A 178 -27.53 1.89 -0.64
CA ALA A 178 -26.89 2.81 -1.57
C ALA A 178 -26.70 4.15 -0.86
N ALA A 179 -25.46 4.43 -0.46
CA ALA A 179 -25.12 5.68 0.18
C ALA A 179 -24.99 6.73 -0.92
N VAL A 180 -25.97 7.63 -0.91
CA VAL A 180 -25.96 8.99 -1.47
C VAL A 180 -26.10 9.10 -2.99
N GLY A 181 -27.31 9.51 -3.40
CA GLY A 181 -27.59 10.21 -4.66
C GLY A 181 -28.08 9.32 -5.80
N ASN A 182 -29.40 9.28 -6.02
CA ASN A 182 -29.98 8.90 -7.31
C ASN A 182 -29.71 10.06 -8.29
N LEU A 183 -28.48 10.15 -8.80
CA LEU A 183 -28.05 11.22 -9.68
C LEU A 183 -28.56 10.94 -11.10
N THR A 184 -29.02 11.99 -11.75
CA THR A 184 -29.55 11.97 -13.11
C THR A 184 -28.40 12.31 -14.07
N PRO A 185 -28.01 11.38 -14.97
CA PRO A 185 -27.03 11.66 -15.99
C PRO A 185 -27.56 12.66 -17.02
N SER A 186 -26.70 13.58 -17.48
CA SER A 186 -27.02 14.44 -18.62
C SER A 186 -27.26 13.62 -19.89
N ALA A 187 -27.91 14.20 -20.91
CA ALA A 187 -28.22 13.50 -22.16
C ALA A 187 -26.98 12.84 -22.80
N ASP A 188 -25.83 13.52 -22.80
CA ASP A 188 -24.57 13.00 -23.36
C ASP A 188 -24.03 11.80 -22.57
N LEU A 189 -24.11 11.85 -21.24
CA LEU A 189 -23.67 10.75 -20.39
C LEU A 189 -24.66 9.56 -20.47
N ALA A 190 -25.96 9.86 -20.57
CA ALA A 190 -27.01 8.88 -20.71
C ALA A 190 -26.92 8.09 -22.03
N ALA A 191 -26.38 8.69 -23.10
CA ALA A 191 -26.13 7.99 -24.36
C ALA A 191 -25.11 6.84 -24.26
N VAL A 192 -24.28 6.84 -23.21
CA VAL A 192 -23.25 5.82 -22.97
C VAL A 192 -23.65 4.84 -21.87
N ILE A 193 -24.23 5.32 -20.76
CA ILE A 193 -24.52 4.49 -19.57
C ILE A 193 -26.00 4.21 -19.33
N GLY A 194 -26.89 4.77 -20.17
CA GLY A 194 -28.34 4.73 -20.03
C GLY A 194 -28.91 5.91 -19.23
N THR A 195 -30.23 6.10 -19.32
CA THR A 195 -30.98 7.17 -18.63
C THR A 195 -31.32 6.85 -17.17
N ASP A 196 -30.95 5.66 -16.69
CA ASP A 196 -31.24 5.23 -15.33
C ASP A 196 -30.56 6.14 -14.30
N LYS A 197 -31.31 6.51 -13.25
CA LYS A 197 -30.74 7.22 -12.11
C LYS A 197 -29.81 6.29 -11.35
N VAL A 198 -28.53 6.63 -11.33
CA VAL A 198 -27.47 5.77 -10.78
C VAL A 198 -26.57 6.56 -9.85
N ALA A 199 -26.01 5.87 -8.86
CA ALA A 199 -25.04 6.50 -7.98
C ALA A 199 -23.77 6.86 -8.77
N ARG A 200 -23.05 7.92 -8.37
CA ARG A 200 -21.77 8.31 -9.01
C ARG A 200 -20.78 7.16 -9.14
N THR A 201 -20.76 6.25 -8.17
CA THR A 201 -19.88 5.06 -8.21
C THR A 201 -20.30 4.03 -9.27
N GLU A 202 -21.58 3.94 -9.61
CA GLU A 202 -22.10 3.07 -10.66
C GLU A 202 -21.88 3.69 -12.04
N VAL A 203 -22.03 5.02 -12.16
CA VAL A 203 -21.67 5.78 -13.37
C VAL A 203 -20.22 5.50 -13.78
N VAL A 204 -19.28 5.64 -12.83
CA VAL A 204 -17.85 5.38 -13.09
C VAL A 204 -17.61 3.93 -13.52
N LYS A 205 -18.31 2.96 -12.92
CA LYS A 205 -18.17 1.55 -13.31
C LYS A 205 -18.69 1.28 -14.73
N LYS A 206 -19.92 1.70 -15.03
CA LYS A 206 -20.54 1.52 -16.36
C LYS A 206 -19.71 2.19 -17.45
N LEU A 207 -19.17 3.37 -17.17
CA LEU A 207 -18.29 4.08 -18.10
C LEU A 207 -16.98 3.33 -18.34
N TRP A 208 -16.41 2.73 -17.28
CA TRP A 208 -15.18 1.94 -17.41
C TRP A 208 -15.39 0.61 -18.13
N ASP A 209 -16.58 0.01 -17.99
CA ASP A 209 -16.98 -1.15 -18.76
C ASP A 209 -17.11 -0.81 -20.24
N TYR A 210 -17.70 0.35 -20.58
CA TYR A 210 -17.77 0.85 -21.95
C TYR A 210 -16.38 1.11 -22.55
N ILE A 211 -15.51 1.82 -21.82
CA ILE A 211 -14.16 2.16 -22.29
C ILE A 211 -13.33 0.91 -22.57
N LYS A 212 -13.44 -0.12 -21.72
CA LYS A 212 -12.76 -1.41 -21.94
C LYS A 212 -13.38 -2.19 -23.09
N ALA A 213 -14.70 -2.17 -23.23
CA ALA A 213 -15.39 -2.85 -24.33
C ALA A 213 -15.05 -2.24 -25.70
N GLN A 214 -14.87 -0.92 -25.76
CA GLN A 214 -14.51 -0.19 -26.98
C GLN A 214 -12.99 -0.06 -27.20
N GLY A 215 -12.16 -0.59 -26.29
CA GLY A 215 -10.71 -0.52 -26.42
C GLY A 215 -10.13 0.90 -26.40
N LEU A 216 -10.79 1.83 -25.72
CA LEU A 216 -10.45 3.26 -25.70
C LEU A 216 -9.30 3.61 -24.75
N GLN A 217 -8.68 2.61 -24.12
CA GLN A 217 -7.51 2.79 -23.28
C GLN A 217 -6.26 2.85 -24.16
N ASP A 218 -5.43 3.87 -23.95
CA ASP A 218 -4.21 4.03 -24.74
C ASP A 218 -3.25 2.84 -24.49
N PRO A 219 -2.72 2.21 -25.57
CA PRO A 219 -1.87 1.02 -25.45
C PRO A 219 -0.49 1.34 -24.84
N THR A 220 -0.02 2.58 -25.00
CA THR A 220 1.27 3.06 -24.52
C THR A 220 1.16 3.61 -23.11
N ASN A 221 0.08 4.34 -22.82
CA ASN A 221 -0.20 4.91 -21.51
C ASN A 221 -1.55 4.44 -20.96
N LYS A 222 -1.54 3.36 -20.19
CA LYS A 222 -2.74 2.78 -19.56
C LYS A 222 -3.50 3.72 -18.60
N ARG A 223 -3.01 4.93 -18.34
CA ARG A 223 -3.71 5.95 -17.55
C ARG A 223 -4.51 6.92 -18.41
N ALA A 224 -4.28 6.93 -19.73
CA ALA A 224 -4.98 7.75 -20.69
C ALA A 224 -6.15 7.00 -21.34
N ILE A 225 -7.21 7.76 -21.60
CA ILE A 225 -8.46 7.31 -22.20
C ILE A 225 -8.71 8.20 -23.41
N ASN A 226 -8.82 7.60 -24.58
CA ASN A 226 -9.10 8.28 -25.84
C ASN A 226 -10.62 8.40 -26.01
N ALA A 227 -11.12 9.62 -26.14
CA ALA A 227 -12.54 9.88 -26.25
C ALA A 227 -13.05 9.48 -27.64
N ASP A 228 -14.02 8.57 -27.69
CA ASP A 228 -14.77 8.29 -28.91
C ASP A 228 -15.81 9.40 -29.18
N ALA A 229 -16.54 9.30 -30.29
CA ALA A 229 -17.54 10.30 -30.66
C ALA A 229 -18.63 10.51 -29.58
N LYS A 230 -18.91 9.50 -28.76
CA LYS A 230 -19.90 9.56 -27.68
C LYS A 230 -19.35 10.10 -26.37
N LEU A 231 -18.07 9.88 -26.08
CA LEU A 231 -17.40 10.36 -24.88
C LEU A 231 -16.81 11.76 -25.06
N LYS A 232 -16.51 12.20 -26.29
CA LYS A 232 -16.09 13.57 -26.58
C LYS A 232 -17.00 14.66 -25.97
N PRO A 233 -18.33 14.62 -26.12
CA PRO A 233 -19.21 15.62 -25.49
C PRO A 233 -19.22 15.52 -23.95
N VAL A 234 -18.90 14.35 -23.38
CA VAL A 234 -18.84 14.13 -21.92
C VAL A 234 -17.50 14.56 -21.32
N PHE A 235 -16.41 14.42 -22.08
CA PHE A 235 -15.05 14.70 -21.60
C PHE A 235 -14.58 16.11 -21.98
N GLY A 236 -15.13 16.69 -23.05
CA GLY A 236 -14.72 17.99 -23.59
C GLY A 236 -13.27 18.02 -24.12
N LYS A 237 -12.61 16.86 -24.21
CA LYS A 237 -11.23 16.67 -24.65
C LYS A 237 -11.13 15.36 -25.43
N ASP A 238 -10.20 15.29 -26.37
CA ASP A 238 -9.92 14.07 -27.15
C ASP A 238 -9.25 12.97 -26.32
N GLN A 239 -8.53 13.35 -25.26
CA GLN A 239 -7.85 12.42 -24.36
C GLN A 239 -7.92 12.94 -22.93
N ILE A 240 -8.25 12.06 -21.99
CA ILE A 240 -8.29 12.37 -20.56
C ILE A 240 -7.52 11.34 -19.74
N SER A 241 -7.06 11.73 -18.56
CA SER A 241 -6.48 10.81 -17.60
C SER A 241 -7.54 10.20 -16.68
N MET A 242 -7.26 9.01 -16.13
CA MET A 242 -8.11 8.35 -15.11
C MET A 242 -8.42 9.25 -13.89
N PHE A 243 -7.54 10.20 -13.58
CA PHE A 243 -7.73 11.15 -12.47
C PHE A 243 -8.73 12.27 -12.82
N GLU A 244 -8.79 12.67 -14.09
CA GLU A 244 -9.75 13.68 -14.58
C GLU A 244 -11.16 13.09 -14.78
N LEU A 245 -11.25 11.79 -15.07
CA LEU A 245 -12.51 11.09 -15.33
C LEU A 245 -13.56 11.35 -14.23
N ALA A 246 -13.18 11.15 -12.97
CA ALA A 246 -14.08 11.34 -11.84
C ALA A 246 -14.53 12.81 -11.70
N GLY A 247 -13.66 13.76 -12.01
CA GLY A 247 -13.96 15.20 -11.95
C GLY A 247 -14.92 15.64 -13.05
N LEU A 248 -14.69 15.19 -14.28
CA LEU A 248 -15.52 15.51 -15.45
C LEU A 248 -16.93 14.95 -15.33
N ILE A 249 -17.07 13.70 -14.87
CA ILE A 249 -18.37 13.07 -14.61
C ILE A 249 -19.24 13.91 -13.66
N GLY A 250 -18.62 14.58 -12.68
CA GLY A 250 -19.34 15.42 -11.72
C GLY A 250 -20.12 16.57 -12.36
N LYS A 251 -19.73 17.03 -13.55
CA LYS A 251 -20.42 18.09 -14.31
C LYS A 251 -21.64 17.60 -15.08
N HIS A 252 -21.72 16.28 -15.30
CA HIS A 252 -22.78 15.62 -16.07
C HIS A 252 -23.75 14.84 -15.17
N LEU A 253 -23.71 15.08 -13.87
CA LEU A 253 -24.59 14.47 -12.88
C LEU A 253 -25.33 15.57 -12.10
N SER A 254 -26.64 15.40 -11.98
CA SER A 254 -27.55 16.31 -11.25
C SER A 254 -28.44 15.58 -10.26
#